data_AF-A0A081XSW2-F1
#
_entry.id   AF-A0A081XSW2-F1
#
_cell.length_a   1.000
_cell.length_b   1.000
_cell.length_c   1.000
_cell.angle_alpha   90.00
_cell.angle_beta   90.00
_cell.angle_gamma   90.00
#
_symmetry.space_group_name_H-M   'P 1'
#
loop_
_entity.id
_entity.type
_entity.pdbx_description
1 polymer ?
#
loop_
_entity_poly.entity_id
_entity_poly.type
_entity_poly.pdbx_seq_one_letter_code
_entity_poly.pdbx_strand_id
1 'polypeptide(L)'
;MNDYRSIVQWISSSSDARFVEAVREGIGSVDMWDEGPIVRVNGPLAIFDAALPGTEAGTDELLLVEIEPTAYRVRTADIESDTGTCARVHRLDPVTEISAAI
;
A
#
# COMPACT_ATOMS: atom_id res chain seq x y z
N MET A 1 -16.93 -7.40 -6.81
CA MET A 1 -16.21 -6.40 -6.00
C MET A 1 -14.75 -6.63 -6.31
N ASN A 2 -14.05 -5.67 -6.91
CA ASN A 2 -12.63 -5.86 -7.21
C ASN A 2 -11.87 -6.05 -5.90
N ASP A 3 -11.08 -7.12 -5.83
CA ASP A 3 -10.27 -7.43 -4.65
C ASP A 3 -8.95 -6.65 -4.77
N TYR A 4 -8.90 -5.48 -4.13
CA TYR A 4 -7.73 -4.62 -4.18
C TYR A 4 -6.69 -5.12 -3.18
N ARG A 5 -5.64 -5.80 -3.68
CA ARG A 5 -4.47 -6.22 -2.87
C ARG A 5 -3.49 -5.06 -2.67
N SER A 6 -3.99 -3.95 -2.12
CA SER A 6 -3.23 -2.72 -2.04
C SER A 6 -3.37 -2.00 -0.71
N ILE A 7 -2.27 -1.46 -0.25
CA ILE A 7 -2.19 -0.55 0.90
C ILE A 7 -2.14 0.87 0.34
N VAL A 8 -2.94 1.76 0.89
CA VAL A 8 -3.03 3.14 0.44
C VAL A 8 -2.51 4.06 1.54
N GLN A 9 -1.49 4.84 1.22
CA GLN A 9 -0.97 5.92 2.05
C GLN A 9 -1.68 7.22 1.67
N TRP A 10 -2.30 7.85 2.67
CA TRP A 10 -2.81 9.20 2.53
C TRP A 10 -1.67 10.21 2.51
N ILE A 11 -1.61 11.04 1.46
CA ILE A 11 -0.64 12.15 1.37
C ILE A 11 -1.35 13.48 1.63
N SER A 12 -2.40 13.79 0.87
CA SER A 12 -3.19 15.01 1.07
C SER A 12 -4.62 14.84 0.56
N SER A 13 -5.58 15.42 1.28
CA SER A 13 -6.97 15.59 0.83
C SER A 13 -7.67 16.58 1.74
N SER A 14 -8.71 17.25 1.22
CA SER A 14 -9.54 18.14 2.03
C SER A 14 -10.52 17.39 2.95
N SER A 15 -10.79 16.11 2.69
CA SER A 15 -11.67 15.26 3.49
C SER A 15 -11.50 13.77 3.17
N ASP A 16 -11.96 12.93 4.11
CA ASP A 16 -11.98 11.47 3.99
C ASP A 16 -12.80 11.01 2.80
N ALA A 17 -14.00 11.60 2.61
CA ALA A 17 -14.90 11.23 1.53
C ALA A 17 -14.23 11.43 0.16
N ARG A 18 -13.54 12.57 -0.04
CA ARG A 18 -12.81 12.83 -1.29
C ARG A 18 -11.60 11.93 -1.47
N PHE A 19 -10.90 11.62 -0.38
CA PHE A 19 -9.79 10.68 -0.43
C PHE A 19 -10.24 9.31 -0.92
N VAL A 20 -11.32 8.78 -0.32
CA VAL A 20 -11.87 7.48 -0.68
C VAL A 20 -12.37 7.46 -2.12
N GLU A 21 -13.03 8.53 -2.59
CA GLU A 21 -13.48 8.66 -3.98
C GLU A 21 -12.30 8.65 -4.96
N ALA A 22 -11.31 9.54 -4.75
CA ALA A 22 -10.13 9.63 -5.60
C ALA A 22 -9.34 8.31 -5.67
N VAL A 23 -9.19 7.61 -4.55
CA VAL A 23 -8.50 6.31 -4.51
C VAL A 23 -9.30 5.23 -5.25
N ARG A 24 -10.62 5.19 -5.10
CA ARG A 24 -11.48 4.19 -5.77
C ARG A 24 -11.45 4.35 -7.29
N GLU A 25 -11.46 5.58 -7.78
CA GLU A 25 -11.39 5.89 -9.20
C GLU A 25 -9.96 5.71 -9.75
N GLY A 26 -8.98 6.20 -8.99
CA GLY A 26 -7.58 6.21 -9.40
C GLY A 26 -6.96 4.82 -9.45
N ILE A 27 -7.22 3.96 -8.46
CA ILE A 27 -6.56 2.65 -8.37
C ILE A 27 -6.81 1.73 -9.58
N GLY A 28 -8.01 1.83 -10.17
CA GLY A 28 -8.37 1.08 -11.39
C GLY A 28 -7.78 1.68 -12.66
N SER A 29 -7.30 2.91 -12.61
CA SER A 29 -6.81 3.70 -13.74
C SER A 29 -5.28 3.88 -13.70
N VAL A 30 -4.58 3.23 -12.77
CA VAL A 30 -3.12 3.29 -12.68
C VAL A 30 -2.50 2.49 -13.82
N ASP A 31 -2.02 3.20 -14.83
CA ASP A 31 -1.35 2.61 -15.99
C ASP A 31 0.11 2.22 -15.73
N MET A 32 0.81 2.97 -14.87
CA MET A 32 2.23 2.75 -14.58
C MET A 32 2.48 2.54 -13.09
N TRP A 33 3.20 1.46 -12.78
CA TRP A 33 3.60 1.09 -11.43
C TRP A 33 5.11 1.01 -11.34
N ASP A 34 5.69 1.73 -10.40
CA ASP A 34 7.10 1.65 -10.06
C ASP A 34 7.43 0.27 -9.49
N GLU A 35 8.54 -0.29 -9.95
CA GLU A 35 9.03 -1.59 -9.49
C GLU A 35 9.86 -1.42 -8.23
N GLY A 36 9.22 -1.66 -7.09
CA GLY A 36 9.88 -1.69 -5.80
C GLY A 36 10.63 -3.00 -5.52
N PRO A 37 11.12 -3.16 -4.29
CA PRO A 37 11.85 -4.35 -3.87
C PRO A 37 10.95 -5.59 -3.82
N ILE A 38 11.59 -6.76 -3.77
CA ILE A 38 10.94 -7.99 -3.33
C ILE A 38 11.10 -8.08 -1.81
N VAL A 39 9.98 -8.23 -1.10
CA VAL A 39 9.94 -8.39 0.35
C VAL A 39 9.45 -9.80 0.69
N ARG A 40 10.14 -10.47 1.62
CA ARG A 40 9.67 -11.74 2.18
C ARG A 40 8.81 -11.46 3.41
N VAL A 41 7.60 -11.97 3.41
CA VAL A 41 6.63 -11.81 4.49
C VAL A 41 6.45 -13.17 5.16
N ASN A 42 6.63 -13.21 6.48
CA ASN A 42 6.55 -14.45 7.27
C ASN A 42 5.30 -14.49 8.18
N GLY A 43 4.42 -13.50 8.08
CA GLY A 43 3.27 -13.30 8.97
C GLY A 43 2.52 -12.00 8.63
N PRO A 44 1.64 -11.52 9.53
CA PRO A 44 0.84 -10.32 9.28
C PRO A 44 1.70 -9.08 9.04
N LEU A 45 1.23 -8.17 8.18
CA LEU A 45 1.82 -6.85 8.01
C LEU A 45 1.24 -5.87 9.02
N ALA A 46 2.10 -5.13 9.71
CA ALA A 46 1.67 -4.03 10.56
C ALA A 46 1.61 -2.72 9.74
N ILE A 47 0.45 -2.08 9.75
CA ILE A 47 0.26 -0.71 9.25
C ILE A 47 0.12 0.20 10.46
N PHE A 48 0.81 1.33 10.44
CA PHE A 48 0.78 2.32 11.51
C PHE A 48 0.78 3.71 10.90
N ASP A 49 0.38 4.71 11.70
CA ASP A 49 0.39 6.09 11.25
C ASP A 49 1.82 6.60 11.06
N ALA A 50 2.12 7.09 9.85
CA ALA A 50 3.41 7.66 9.51
C ALA A 50 3.72 8.96 10.30
N ALA A 51 2.72 9.55 10.95
CA ALA A 51 2.86 10.71 11.83
C ALA A 51 3.35 10.36 13.25
N LEU A 52 3.76 9.11 13.52
CA LEU A 52 4.41 8.70 14.77
C LEU A 52 5.95 8.83 14.67
N PRO A 53 6.58 9.98 14.98
CA PRO A 53 8.03 10.10 14.93
C PRO A 53 8.69 9.37 16.09
N GLY A 54 9.62 8.45 15.77
CA GLY A 54 10.66 7.97 16.69
C GLY A 54 10.19 7.26 17.97
N THR A 55 8.90 6.91 18.05
CA THR A 55 8.31 6.22 19.20
C THR A 55 7.97 4.79 18.77
N GLU A 56 8.23 3.80 19.62
CA GLU A 56 7.74 2.45 19.38
C GLU A 56 6.22 2.49 19.37
N ALA A 57 5.62 2.09 18.25
CA ALA A 57 4.17 2.04 18.13
C ALA A 57 3.61 1.02 19.12
N GLY A 58 2.67 1.46 19.96
CA GLY A 58 1.90 0.56 20.82
C GLY A 58 1.09 -0.44 19.99
N THR A 59 0.76 -1.60 20.56
CA THR A 59 -0.04 -2.62 19.84
C THR A 59 -1.43 -2.13 19.43
N ASP A 60 -1.95 -1.09 20.09
CA ASP A 60 -3.20 -0.41 19.78
C ASP A 60 -3.08 0.67 18.69
N GLU A 61 -1.85 1.01 18.28
CA GLU A 61 -1.55 1.95 17.19
C GLU A 61 -1.23 1.23 15.86
N LEU A 62 -1.32 -0.10 15.87
CA LEU A 62 -1.08 -0.95 14.71
C LEU A 62 -2.41 -1.53 14.18
N LEU A 63 -2.57 -1.47 12.86
CA LEU A 63 -3.49 -2.33 12.14
C LEU A 63 -2.72 -3.51 11.56
N LEU A 64 -3.01 -4.72 12.06
CA LEU A 64 -2.46 -5.95 11.50
C LEU A 64 -3.31 -6.44 10.33
N VAL A 65 -2.66 -6.62 9.18
CA VAL A 65 -3.27 -7.16 7.96
C VAL A 65 -2.73 -8.56 7.72
N GLU A 66 -3.63 -9.55 7.82
CA GLU A 66 -3.33 -10.92 7.47
C GLU A 66 -3.01 -11.03 5.97
N ILE A 67 -1.88 -11.65 5.65
CA ILE A 67 -1.43 -11.88 4.30
C ILE A 67 -0.71 -13.21 4.24
N GLU A 68 -0.83 -13.91 3.10
CA GLU A 68 -0.16 -15.19 2.91
C GLU A 68 1.37 -15.04 3.06
N PRO A 69 2.03 -15.86 3.91
CA PRO A 69 3.47 -15.83 4.07
C PRO A 69 4.19 -16.26 2.79
N THR A 70 4.73 -15.30 2.04
CA THR A 70 5.49 -15.53 0.81
C THR A 70 6.33 -14.30 0.44
N ALA A 71 7.02 -14.35 -0.71
CA ALA A 71 7.68 -13.19 -1.29
C ALA A 71 6.70 -12.37 -2.15
N TYR A 72 6.70 -11.06 -1.96
CA TYR A 72 5.91 -10.12 -2.76
C TYR A 72 6.83 -9.11 -3.45
N ARG A 73 6.55 -8.80 -4.71
CA ARG A 73 7.05 -7.59 -5.36
C ARG A 73 6.17 -6.44 -4.90
N VAL A 74 6.77 -5.42 -4.29
CA VAL A 74 6.06 -4.18 -3.97
C VAL A 74 6.01 -3.34 -5.24
N ARG A 75 4.81 -3.06 -5.74
CA ARG A 75 4.58 -2.10 -6.82
C ARG A 75 3.98 -0.83 -6.25
N THR A 76 4.47 0.32 -6.66
CA THR A 76 4.00 1.61 -6.12
C THR A 76 3.48 2.50 -7.23
N ALA A 77 2.44 3.26 -6.96
CA ALA A 77 1.98 4.32 -7.85
C ALA A 77 1.39 5.46 -7.04
N ASP A 78 1.43 6.66 -7.62
CA ASP A 78 0.80 7.84 -7.06
C ASP A 78 -0.52 8.11 -7.79
N ILE A 79 -1.56 8.47 -7.03
CA ILE A 79 -2.85 8.93 -7.50
C ILE A 79 -2.94 10.40 -7.17
N GLU A 80 -3.15 11.23 -8.19
CA GLU A 80 -3.43 12.65 -8.05
C GLU A 80 -4.77 12.96 -8.71
N SER A 81 -5.70 13.54 -7.96
CA SER A 81 -6.95 14.04 -8.49
C SER A 81 -6.83 15.51 -8.90
N ASP A 82 -7.71 15.93 -9.79
CA ASP A 82 -7.95 17.33 -10.15
C ASP A 82 -8.37 18.22 -8.96
N THR A 83 -8.91 17.61 -7.90
CA THR A 83 -9.29 18.27 -6.65
C THR A 83 -8.14 18.45 -5.66
N GLY A 84 -6.92 18.05 -6.03
CA GLY A 84 -5.72 18.17 -5.18
C GLY A 84 -5.59 17.08 -4.12
N THR A 85 -6.35 15.99 -4.26
CA THR A 85 -6.16 14.80 -3.44
C THR A 85 -4.96 14.02 -3.98
N CYS A 86 -4.00 13.72 -3.12
CA CYS A 86 -2.85 12.89 -3.43
C CYS A 86 -2.86 11.65 -2.54
N ALA A 87 -2.69 10.49 -3.14
CA ALA A 87 -2.53 9.21 -2.45
C ALA A 87 -1.38 8.44 -3.07
N ARG A 88 -0.72 7.60 -2.27
CA ARG A 88 0.22 6.60 -2.78
C ARG A 88 -0.34 5.23 -2.54
N VAL A 89 -0.29 4.38 -3.56
CA VAL A 89 -0.80 3.01 -3.50
C VAL A 89 0.35 2.04 -3.65
N HIS A 90 0.40 1.07 -2.75
CA HIS A 90 1.34 -0.04 -2.79
C HIS A 90 0.58 -1.33 -3.04
N ARG A 91 0.83 -1.98 -4.18
CA ARG A 91 0.30 -3.31 -4.49
C ARG A 91 1.33 -4.37 -4.16
N LEU A 92 0.86 -5.45 -3.53
CA LEU A 92 1.69 -6.60 -3.17
C LEU A 92 1.39 -7.74 -4.16
N ASP A 93 2.27 -7.89 -5.14
CA ASP A 93 2.15 -8.93 -6.16
C ASP A 93 2.96 -10.16 -5.72
N PRO A 94 2.35 -11.34 -5.49
CA PRO A 94 3.09 -12.55 -5.15
C PRO A 94 4.16 -12.86 -6.21
N VAL A 95 5.36 -13.22 -5.76
CA VAL A 95 6.44 -13.66 -6.66
C VAL A 95 6.31 -15.17 -6.83
N THR A 96 5.89 -15.61 -8.02
CA THR A 96 5.74 -17.03 -8.35
C THR A 96 7.07 -17.74 -8.60
N GLU A 97 8.15 -17.00 -8.89
CA GLU A 97 9.50 -17.56 -9.04
C GLU A 97 10.54 -16.68 -8.34
N ILE A 98 11.03 -17.14 -7.19
CA ILE A 98 12.29 -16.62 -6.66
C ILE A 98 13.37 -17.40 -7.39
N SER A 99 13.94 -16.84 -8.47
CA SER A 99 15.22 -17.33 -8.97
C SER A 99 16.21 -17.23 -7.81
N ALA A 100 16.51 -18.38 -7.20
CA ALA A 100 17.57 -18.52 -6.22
C ALA A 100 18.90 -18.31 -6.94
N ALA A 101 19.29 -17.05 -7.11
CA ALA A 101 20.69 -16.73 -7.34
C ALA A 101 21.40 -16.92 -6.00
N ILE A 102 22.05 -18.08 -5.89
CA ILE A 102 23.04 -18.43 -4.87
C ILE A 102 24.33 -17.66 -5.18
#